data_AF-A0A418RNI3-F1
#
_entry.id   AF-A0A418RNI3-F1
#
_cell.length_a   1.000
_cell.length_b   1.000
_cell.length_c   1.000
_cell.angle_alpha   90.00
_cell.angle_beta   90.00
_cell.angle_gamma   90.00
#
_symmetry.space_group_name_H-M   'P 1'
#
loop_
_entity.id
_entity.type
_entity.pdbx_description
1 polymer ?
#
loop_
_entity_poly.entity_id
_entity_poly.type
_entity_poly.pdbx_seq_one_letter_code
_entity_poly.pdbx_strand_id
1 'polypeptide(L)'
;MPSKTIVILFWVSATTLLMGCNFSNDSCSSSETEQLFYNQLSEQALNLTSKKREDYYDGAMIFGATKVRELLGLIHFELENIKTIRQGSENHQSLCTGMLKISVPPPMLSNVNLSRKAQNQLHIAQYAKQLSINNSLNVFSQNVNYSVKSTGDVKKPHIEFESSAWIHLLDEITTAALLKPTLDIHDLNRIDQNPQATHIVEPINTQEKPIEPEDKKEDKKEDKENEALITADSLEKEIMIEPPKKQEPIQPVQPSSPGFDCSKATKPTDVTICEQSSLAILDNQNMSIYKKAKTIDPVATKEVWKDSIKYKYACGTDVDCIADIYKKSIQRYTCIANQKNCVNVAPF
;
A
#
# COMPACT_ATOMS: atom_id res chain seq x y z
N MET A 1 -79.89 69.88 24.18
CA MET A 1 -80.05 69.93 22.71
C MET A 1 -78.67 69.92 22.06
N PRO A 2 -78.48 69.17 20.96
CA PRO A 2 -78.12 67.76 20.90
C PRO A 2 -76.62 67.48 21.16
N SER A 3 -76.38 66.29 21.73
CA SER A 3 -75.07 65.65 21.92
C SER A 3 -74.46 65.28 20.56
N LYS A 4 -73.21 65.66 20.31
CA LYS A 4 -72.47 65.34 19.09
C LYS A 4 -71.81 63.97 19.22
N THR A 5 -72.26 63.03 18.40
CA THR A 5 -71.66 61.72 18.18
C THR A 5 -70.25 61.89 17.60
N ILE A 6 -69.24 61.40 18.31
CA ILE A 6 -67.87 61.23 17.80
C ILE A 6 -67.81 59.85 17.16
N VAL A 7 -67.66 59.80 15.83
CA VAL A 7 -67.35 58.58 15.08
C VAL A 7 -65.83 58.43 15.08
N ILE A 8 -65.31 57.49 15.87
CA ILE A 8 -63.89 57.08 15.83
C ILE A 8 -63.76 56.02 14.75
N LEU A 9 -63.16 56.40 13.62
CA LEU A 9 -62.77 55.48 12.55
C LEU A 9 -61.41 54.84 12.94
N PHE A 10 -61.43 53.62 13.50
CA PHE A 10 -60.22 52.82 13.68
C PHE A 10 -59.82 52.19 12.34
N TRP A 11 -58.82 52.77 11.68
CA TRP A 11 -58.08 52.13 10.60
C TRP A 11 -57.11 51.11 11.23
N VAL A 12 -57.49 49.83 11.25
CA VAL A 12 -56.57 48.73 11.56
C VAL A 12 -55.83 48.39 10.27
N SER A 13 -54.69 49.04 10.05
CA SER A 13 -53.72 48.62 9.04
C SER A 13 -53.08 47.30 9.49
N ALA A 14 -53.53 46.20 8.90
CA ALA A 14 -52.87 44.91 8.99
C ALA A 14 -51.55 44.95 8.20
N THR A 15 -50.47 45.37 8.85
CA THR A 15 -49.11 45.13 8.37
C THR A 15 -48.78 43.66 8.54
N THR A 16 -49.00 42.88 7.48
CA THR A 16 -48.42 41.55 7.28
C THR A 16 -46.90 41.70 7.17
N LEU A 17 -46.21 41.48 8.28
CA LEU A 17 -44.79 41.16 8.28
C LEU A 17 -44.62 39.81 7.56
N LEU A 18 -44.31 39.86 6.27
CA LEU A 18 -43.63 38.76 5.58
C LEU A 18 -42.22 38.66 6.18
N MET A 19 -42.12 37.98 7.32
CA MET A 19 -40.87 37.36 7.74
C MET A 19 -40.58 36.25 6.71
N GLY A 20 -39.83 36.61 5.67
CA GLY A 20 -39.13 35.64 4.86
C GLY A 20 -38.13 34.92 5.76
N CYS A 21 -38.49 33.74 6.26
CA CYS A 21 -37.55 32.79 6.84
C CYS A 21 -36.59 32.33 5.75
N ASN A 22 -35.49 33.08 5.58
CA ASN A 22 -34.38 32.70 4.72
C ASN A 22 -33.49 31.70 5.50
N PHE A 23 -34.00 30.48 5.72
CA PHE A 23 -33.16 29.36 6.15
C PHE A 23 -32.44 28.82 4.91
N SER A 24 -31.35 29.46 4.52
CA SER A 24 -30.32 28.78 3.72
C SER A 24 -29.60 27.78 4.63
N ASN A 25 -30.28 26.69 5.00
CA ASN A 25 -29.66 25.51 5.58
C ASN A 25 -28.89 24.82 4.45
N ASP A 26 -27.67 25.29 4.15
CA ASP A 26 -26.81 24.62 3.19
C ASP A 26 -26.32 23.30 3.80
N SER A 27 -27.13 22.25 3.57
CA SER A 27 -26.88 20.89 4.04
C SER A 27 -25.49 20.36 3.64
N CYS A 28 -24.88 20.92 2.59
CA CYS A 28 -23.56 20.49 2.11
C CYS A 28 -22.41 20.93 3.04
N SER A 29 -22.53 22.07 3.72
CA SER A 29 -21.45 22.67 4.53
C SER A 29 -21.75 22.70 6.03
N SER A 30 -22.71 21.88 6.48
CA SER A 30 -23.03 21.83 7.91
C SER A 30 -21.94 21.07 8.68
N SER A 31 -21.66 21.47 9.92
CA SER A 31 -20.68 20.77 10.77
C SER A 31 -21.05 19.30 11.02
N GLU A 32 -22.35 18.99 11.08
CA GLU A 32 -22.82 17.60 11.17
C GLU A 32 -22.49 16.81 9.89
N THR A 33 -22.62 17.44 8.72
CA THR A 33 -22.24 16.85 7.43
C THR A 33 -20.74 16.56 7.39
N GLU A 34 -19.90 17.51 7.79
CA GLU A 34 -18.45 17.29 7.84
C GLU A 34 -18.07 16.11 8.75
N GLN A 35 -18.66 16.03 9.95
CA GLN A 35 -18.39 14.92 10.87
C GLN A 35 -18.81 13.57 10.29
N LEU A 36 -19.99 13.49 9.66
CA LEU A 36 -20.46 12.27 9.01
C LEU A 36 -19.54 11.84 7.87
N PHE A 37 -19.05 12.81 7.10
CA PHE A 37 -18.12 12.56 6.00
C PHE A 37 -16.81 11.93 6.53
N TYR A 38 -16.24 12.50 7.60
CA TYR A 38 -15.01 11.99 8.21
C TYR A 38 -15.20 10.60 8.81
N ASN A 39 -16.33 10.36 9.47
CA ASN A 39 -16.68 9.06 10.02
C ASN A 39 -16.81 8.00 8.93
N GLN A 40 -17.51 8.32 7.84
CA GLN A 40 -17.70 7.41 6.70
C GLN A 40 -16.38 7.06 6.02
N LEU A 41 -15.50 8.03 5.81
CA LEU A 41 -14.19 7.78 5.22
C LEU A 41 -13.30 6.96 6.15
N SER A 42 -13.30 7.26 7.45
CA SER A 42 -12.54 6.53 8.46
C SER A 42 -13.02 5.08 8.60
N GLU A 43 -14.33 4.82 8.58
CA GLU A 43 -14.89 3.47 8.62
C GLU A 43 -14.54 2.65 7.37
N GLN A 44 -14.56 3.28 6.18
CA GLN A 44 -14.13 2.61 4.94
C GLN A 44 -12.63 2.25 4.99
N ALA A 45 -11.78 3.17 5.45
CA ALA A 45 -10.35 2.92 5.64
C ALA A 45 -10.09 1.84 6.70
N LEU A 46 -10.83 1.86 7.81
CA LEU A 46 -10.77 0.85 8.86
C LEU A 46 -11.12 -0.53 8.32
N ASN A 47 -12.19 -0.65 7.53
CA ASN A 47 -12.61 -1.91 6.93
C ASN A 47 -11.53 -2.45 5.98
N LEU A 48 -10.95 -1.60 5.14
CA LEU A 48 -9.86 -2.01 4.25
C LEU A 48 -8.61 -2.45 5.03
N THR A 49 -8.17 -1.63 5.99
CA THR A 49 -6.98 -1.90 6.82
C THR A 49 -7.17 -3.17 7.64
N SER A 50 -8.38 -3.42 8.16
CA SER A 50 -8.69 -4.60 8.99
C SER A 50 -8.54 -5.91 8.22
N LYS A 51 -8.63 -5.90 6.89
CA LYS A 51 -8.36 -7.08 6.06
C LYS A 51 -6.88 -7.46 6.04
N LYS A 52 -5.97 -6.56 6.46
CA LYS A 52 -4.52 -6.76 6.54
C LYS A 52 -4.02 -6.98 7.98
N ARG A 53 -4.92 -7.18 8.94
CA ARG A 53 -4.60 -7.24 10.38
C ARG A 53 -3.90 -8.53 10.83
N GLU A 54 -3.94 -9.55 9.99
CA GLU A 54 -3.37 -10.87 10.25
C GLU A 54 -2.13 -11.03 9.39
N ASP A 55 -1.08 -11.58 10.01
CA ASP A 55 0.15 -11.93 9.33
C ASP A 55 -0.18 -13.00 8.31
N TYR A 56 0.23 -12.71 7.10
CA TYR A 56 -0.13 -13.49 5.94
C TYR A 56 0.34 -14.96 6.05
N TYR A 57 1.43 -15.23 6.77
CA TYR A 57 2.00 -16.57 6.86
C TYR A 57 1.40 -17.42 7.97
N ASP A 58 0.97 -16.79 9.05
CA ASP A 58 0.72 -17.52 10.29
C ASP A 58 -0.61 -17.17 10.97
N GLY A 59 -1.36 -16.23 10.38
CA GLY A 59 -2.62 -15.73 10.88
C GLY A 59 -2.50 -14.97 12.21
N ALA A 60 -1.28 -14.70 12.68
CA ALA A 60 -1.07 -13.97 13.92
C ALA A 60 -1.52 -12.53 13.73
N MET A 61 -2.14 -11.96 14.74
CA MET A 61 -2.58 -10.59 14.68
C MET A 61 -1.36 -9.64 14.65
N ILE A 62 -1.18 -8.90 13.55
CA ILE A 62 -0.14 -7.87 13.40
C ILE A 62 -0.54 -6.62 14.20
N PHE A 63 -1.81 -6.22 14.11
CA PHE A 63 -2.36 -5.07 14.82
C PHE A 63 -3.86 -5.20 15.08
N GLY A 64 -4.32 -4.61 16.19
CA GLY A 64 -5.73 -4.60 16.59
C GLY A 64 -6.53 -3.50 15.92
N ALA A 65 -7.82 -3.73 15.68
CA ALA A 65 -8.75 -2.72 15.14
C ALA A 65 -8.78 -1.43 15.98
N THR A 66 -8.57 -1.53 17.29
CA THR A 66 -8.46 -0.37 18.19
C THR A 66 -7.28 0.53 17.81
N LYS A 67 -6.10 -0.04 17.50
CA LYS A 67 -4.93 0.73 17.09
C LYS A 67 -5.13 1.39 15.72
N VAL A 68 -5.84 0.74 14.82
CA VAL A 68 -6.21 1.34 13.52
C VAL A 68 -7.10 2.56 13.74
N ARG A 69 -8.15 2.44 14.57
CA ARG A 69 -9.03 3.57 14.91
C ARG A 69 -8.29 4.70 15.60
N GLU A 70 -7.40 4.38 16.54
CA GLU A 70 -6.57 5.35 17.24
C GLU A 70 -5.73 6.18 16.25
N LEU A 71 -5.05 5.52 15.31
CA LEU A 71 -4.26 6.22 14.29
C LEU A 71 -5.12 7.06 13.34
N LEU A 72 -6.26 6.54 12.88
CA LEU A 72 -7.20 7.31 12.06
C LEU A 72 -7.71 8.55 12.81
N GLY A 73 -7.91 8.45 14.13
CA GLY A 73 -8.30 9.58 14.98
C GLY A 73 -7.23 10.66 15.15
N LEU A 74 -5.96 10.38 14.85
CA LEU A 74 -4.89 11.38 14.84
C LEU A 74 -4.81 12.16 13.52
N ILE A 75 -5.49 11.69 12.48
CA ILE A 75 -5.51 12.34 11.16
C ILE A 75 -6.60 13.41 11.18
N HIS A 76 -6.23 14.63 10.78
CA HIS A 76 -7.17 15.73 10.70
C HIS A 76 -7.75 15.84 9.28
N PHE A 77 -9.07 16.00 9.19
CA PHE A 77 -9.80 16.12 7.95
C PHE A 77 -10.44 17.51 7.89
N GLU A 78 -10.40 18.12 6.71
CA GLU A 78 -10.99 19.43 6.44
C GLU A 78 -11.62 19.42 5.05
N LEU A 79 -12.83 19.97 4.92
CA LEU A 79 -13.53 20.10 3.66
C LEU A 79 -13.70 21.60 3.33
N GLU A 80 -12.98 22.07 2.32
CA GLU A 80 -13.00 23.48 1.92
C GLU A 80 -13.74 23.69 0.60
N ASN A 81 -14.05 24.96 0.29
CA ASN A 81 -14.62 25.37 -1.00
C ASN A 81 -15.88 24.57 -1.38
N ILE A 82 -16.71 24.27 -0.39
CA ILE A 82 -17.93 23.49 -0.54
C ILE A 82 -18.92 24.24 -1.43
N LYS A 83 -19.48 23.54 -2.42
CA LYS A 83 -20.50 24.06 -3.32
C LYS A 83 -21.61 23.05 -3.51
N THR A 84 -22.85 23.53 -3.45
CA THR A 84 -24.04 22.76 -3.83
C THR A 84 -24.23 22.84 -5.33
N ILE A 85 -24.08 21.70 -6.03
CA ILE A 85 -24.25 21.58 -7.48
C ILE A 85 -25.74 21.53 -7.83
N ARG A 86 -26.51 20.75 -7.07
CA ARG A 86 -27.95 20.57 -7.31
C ARG A 86 -28.66 20.24 -6.00
N GLN A 87 -29.80 20.87 -5.76
CA GLN A 87 -30.68 20.55 -4.65
C GLN A 87 -31.91 19.81 -5.21
N GLY A 88 -32.08 18.54 -4.83
CA GLY A 88 -33.20 17.73 -5.27
C GLY A 88 -34.48 18.08 -4.50
N SER A 89 -35.48 18.63 -5.20
CA SER A 89 -36.78 18.98 -4.62
C SER A 89 -37.65 17.77 -4.27
N GLU A 90 -37.49 16.65 -4.96
CA GLU A 90 -38.33 15.45 -4.79
C GLU A 90 -37.75 14.45 -3.78
N ASN A 91 -36.42 14.27 -3.74
CA ASN A 91 -35.75 13.25 -2.91
C ASN A 91 -34.97 13.84 -1.72
N HIS A 92 -35.07 15.15 -1.48
CA HIS A 92 -34.31 15.87 -0.45
C HIS A 92 -32.80 15.57 -0.48
N GLN A 93 -32.26 15.29 -1.66
CA GLN A 93 -30.84 14.96 -1.88
C GLN A 93 -30.13 16.14 -2.52
N SER A 94 -29.09 16.62 -1.85
CA SER A 94 -28.19 17.66 -2.35
C SER A 94 -26.93 17.00 -2.90
N LEU A 95 -26.54 17.35 -4.13
CA LEU A 95 -25.26 16.98 -4.72
C LEU A 95 -24.26 18.11 -4.44
N CYS A 96 -23.13 17.75 -3.83
CA CYS A 96 -22.14 18.69 -3.33
C CYS A 96 -20.77 18.38 -3.94
N THR A 97 -19.91 19.39 -4.02
CA THR A 97 -18.49 19.25 -4.33
C THR A 97 -17.66 20.08 -3.34
N GLY A 98 -16.43 19.66 -3.08
CA GLY A 98 -15.52 20.35 -2.18
C GLY A 98 -14.08 19.89 -2.36
N MET A 99 -13.14 20.58 -1.73
CA MET A 99 -11.75 20.19 -1.65
C MET A 99 -11.53 19.46 -0.33
N LEU A 100 -11.33 18.14 -0.37
CA LEU A 100 -10.95 17.39 0.82
C LEU A 100 -9.45 17.60 1.07
N LYS A 101 -9.11 18.02 2.29
CA LYS A 101 -7.75 18.07 2.82
C LYS A 101 -7.62 17.08 3.97
N ILE A 102 -6.53 16.32 3.95
CA ILE A 102 -6.17 15.39 5.02
C ILE A 102 -4.77 15.75 5.51
N SER A 103 -4.66 16.10 6.78
CA SER A 103 -3.41 16.43 7.45
C SER A 103 -2.96 15.27 8.33
N VAL A 104 -1.83 14.68 7.97
CA VAL A 104 -1.20 13.60 8.74
C VAL A 104 -0.19 14.23 9.70
N PRO A 105 -0.13 13.82 10.99
CA PRO A 105 0.90 14.32 11.89
C PRO A 105 2.31 14.05 11.34
N PRO A 106 3.22 15.05 11.29
CA PRO A 106 4.59 14.86 10.81
C PRO A 106 5.34 13.65 11.41
N PRO A 107 5.29 13.35 12.73
CA PRO A 107 5.96 12.17 13.26
C PRO A 107 5.36 10.86 12.72
N MET A 108 4.05 10.81 12.50
CA MET A 108 3.38 9.67 11.87
C MET A 108 3.81 9.53 10.41
N LEU A 109 3.86 10.63 9.66
CA LEU A 109 4.27 10.64 8.25
C LEU A 109 5.73 10.18 8.07
N SER A 110 6.61 10.59 8.98
CA SER A 110 7.99 10.12 9.02
C SER A 110 8.06 8.60 9.24
N ASN A 111 7.31 8.08 10.22
CA ASN A 111 7.21 6.65 10.49
C ASN A 111 6.68 5.85 9.29
N VAL A 112 5.65 6.37 8.63
CA VAL A 112 5.08 5.77 7.40
C VAL A 112 6.16 5.63 6.32
N ASN A 113 6.90 6.71 6.05
CA ASN A 113 7.95 6.67 5.01
C ASN A 113 9.10 5.73 5.37
N LEU A 114 9.48 5.65 6.65
CA LEU A 114 10.48 4.67 7.11
C LEU A 114 10.02 3.23 6.86
N SER A 115 8.78 2.90 7.26
CA SER A 115 8.22 1.55 7.02
C SER A 115 8.14 1.22 5.54
N ARG A 116 7.76 2.19 4.70
CA ARG A 116 7.69 2.02 3.24
C ARG A 116 9.06 1.83 2.62
N LYS A 117 10.08 2.61 3.03
CA LYS A 117 11.49 2.43 2.62
C LYS A 117 11.98 1.02 2.98
N ALA A 118 11.68 0.53 4.17
CA ALA A 118 12.02 -0.83 4.61
C ALA A 118 11.42 -1.93 3.72
N GLN A 119 10.30 -1.64 3.06
CA GLN A 119 9.58 -2.56 2.19
C GLN A 119 9.82 -2.30 0.69
N ASN A 120 10.83 -1.49 0.35
CA ASN A 120 11.12 -1.06 -1.02
C ASN A 120 9.91 -0.42 -1.74
N GLN A 121 9.07 0.29 -0.99
CA GLN A 121 7.92 1.01 -1.51
C GLN A 121 8.22 2.49 -1.70
N LEU A 122 7.51 3.12 -2.65
CA LEU A 122 7.54 4.57 -2.86
C LEU A 122 7.17 5.32 -1.57
N HIS A 123 7.73 6.51 -1.37
CA HIS A 123 7.30 7.39 -0.29
C HIS A 123 5.80 7.70 -0.42
N ILE A 124 5.12 7.91 0.70
CA ILE A 124 3.65 8.04 0.70
C ILE A 124 3.16 9.24 -0.13
N ALA A 125 3.95 10.32 -0.20
CA ALA A 125 3.67 11.46 -1.07
C ALA A 125 3.70 11.10 -2.56
N GLN A 126 4.61 10.22 -2.98
CA GLN A 126 4.69 9.75 -4.37
C GLN A 126 3.52 8.79 -4.68
N TYR A 127 3.17 7.93 -3.73
CA TYR A 127 2.00 7.05 -3.85
C TYR A 127 0.69 7.85 -3.97
N ALA A 128 0.51 8.91 -3.16
CA ALA A 128 -0.64 9.80 -3.26
C ALA A 128 -0.79 10.41 -4.67
N LYS A 129 0.32 10.80 -5.32
CA LYS A 129 0.29 11.30 -6.70
C LYS A 129 -0.23 10.27 -7.71
N GLN A 130 0.08 8.99 -7.52
CA GLN A 130 -0.47 7.90 -8.36
C GLN A 130 -1.99 7.77 -8.22
N LEU A 131 -2.53 8.16 -7.06
CA LEU A 131 -3.96 8.22 -6.76
C LEU A 131 -4.62 9.54 -7.19
N SER A 132 -3.89 10.39 -7.93
CA SER A 132 -4.32 11.76 -8.28
C SER A 132 -4.67 12.62 -7.05
N ILE A 133 -4.01 12.35 -5.92
CA ILE A 133 -4.10 13.15 -4.69
C ILE A 133 -2.85 14.03 -4.64
N ASN A 134 -3.06 15.34 -4.61
CA ASN A 134 -1.98 16.30 -4.47
C ASN A 134 -1.45 16.26 -3.03
N ASN A 135 -0.18 16.61 -2.84
CA ASN A 135 0.39 16.75 -1.51
C ASN A 135 1.21 18.03 -1.40
N SER A 136 1.14 18.66 -0.23
CA SER A 136 2.04 19.74 0.20
C SER A 136 2.44 19.46 1.64
N LEU A 137 3.72 19.17 1.86
CA LEU A 137 4.24 18.74 3.16
C LEU A 137 3.45 17.53 3.70
N ASN A 138 2.77 17.71 4.83
CA ASN A 138 1.98 16.69 5.51
C ASN A 138 0.47 16.77 5.22
N VAL A 139 0.08 17.61 4.26
CA VAL A 139 -1.31 17.80 3.82
C VAL A 139 -1.51 17.17 2.44
N PHE A 140 -2.53 16.33 2.33
CA PHE A 140 -2.98 15.70 1.09
C PHE A 140 -4.28 16.35 0.66
N SER A 141 -4.50 16.53 -0.65
CA SER A 141 -5.69 17.22 -1.15
C SER A 141 -6.21 16.72 -2.49
N GLN A 142 -7.53 16.70 -2.64
CA GLN A 142 -8.22 16.32 -3.88
C GLN A 142 -9.65 16.88 -3.87
N ASN A 143 -10.14 17.32 -5.05
CA ASN A 143 -11.56 17.64 -5.20
C ASN A 143 -12.41 16.37 -5.10
N VAL A 144 -13.48 16.43 -4.33
CA VAL A 144 -14.40 15.32 -4.09
C VAL A 144 -15.83 15.73 -4.41
N ASN A 145 -16.64 14.74 -4.79
CA ASN A 145 -18.08 14.88 -4.93
C ASN A 145 -18.74 13.97 -3.89
N TYR A 146 -19.81 14.45 -3.29
CA TYR A 146 -20.59 13.70 -2.30
C TYR A 146 -22.05 14.11 -2.38
N SER A 147 -22.93 13.31 -1.80
CA SER A 147 -24.34 13.68 -1.69
C SER A 147 -24.82 13.65 -0.25
N VAL A 148 -25.73 14.56 0.07
CA VAL A 148 -26.34 14.69 1.39
C VAL A 148 -27.84 14.50 1.25
N LYS A 149 -28.39 13.50 1.94
CA LYS A 149 -29.84 13.25 2.00
C LYS A 149 -30.37 13.79 3.32
N SER A 150 -31.24 14.81 3.24
CA SER A 150 -31.97 15.34 4.40
C SER A 150 -33.26 14.54 4.58
N THR A 151 -33.44 13.94 5.75
CA THR A 151 -34.70 13.23 6.05
C THR A 151 -35.60 14.19 6.82
N GLY A 152 -36.80 14.46 6.31
CA GLY A 152 -37.75 15.39 6.92
C GLY A 152 -37.93 15.20 8.45
N ASP A 153 -37.90 16.33 9.14
CA ASP A 153 -38.21 16.65 10.54
C ASP A 153 -37.35 16.15 11.71
N VAL A 154 -36.73 14.96 11.77
CA VAL A 154 -35.95 14.59 12.99
C VAL A 154 -34.80 13.58 12.78
N LYS A 155 -34.43 13.21 11.55
CA LYS A 155 -33.35 12.23 11.32
C LYS A 155 -32.08 12.92 10.83
N LYS A 156 -30.95 12.56 11.46
CA LYS A 156 -29.60 13.01 11.09
C LYS A 156 -29.41 12.88 9.57
N PRO A 157 -28.77 13.87 8.91
CA PRO A 157 -28.47 13.79 7.50
C PRO A 157 -27.68 12.52 7.19
N HIS A 158 -27.92 11.93 6.02
CA HIS A 158 -27.13 10.80 5.53
C HIS A 158 -26.20 11.28 4.43
N ILE A 159 -24.96 10.81 4.44
CA ILE A 159 -23.97 11.13 3.40
C ILE A 159 -23.70 9.90 2.58
N GLU A 160 -23.61 10.11 1.27
CA GLU A 160 -23.09 9.13 0.34
C GLU A 160 -21.78 9.68 -0.23
N PHE A 161 -20.68 9.08 0.21
CA PHE A 161 -19.33 9.38 -0.25
C PHE A 161 -18.51 8.09 -0.36
N GLU A 162 -18.01 7.83 -1.55
CA GLU A 162 -17.08 6.73 -1.84
C GLU A 162 -15.88 7.29 -2.60
N SER A 163 -14.68 7.00 -2.12
CA SER A 163 -13.44 7.35 -2.81
C SER A 163 -12.40 6.26 -2.63
N SER A 164 -12.25 5.43 -3.65
CA SER A 164 -11.19 4.43 -3.72
C SER A 164 -9.81 5.05 -3.43
N ALA A 165 -9.51 6.20 -4.03
CA ALA A 165 -8.25 6.90 -3.83
C ALA A 165 -7.97 7.25 -2.36
N TRP A 166 -8.93 7.88 -1.67
CA TRP A 166 -8.72 8.25 -0.27
C TRP A 166 -8.68 7.05 0.67
N ILE A 167 -9.52 6.04 0.42
CA ILE A 167 -9.53 4.80 1.21
C ILE A 167 -8.17 4.10 1.12
N HIS A 168 -7.61 3.97 -0.09
CA HIS A 168 -6.30 3.36 -0.30
C HIS A 168 -5.15 4.18 0.29
N LEU A 169 -5.20 5.51 0.19
CA LEU A 169 -4.17 6.35 0.80
C LEU A 169 -4.16 6.21 2.33
N LEU A 170 -5.34 6.27 2.95
CA LEU A 170 -5.49 6.14 4.41
C LEU A 170 -5.09 4.73 4.88
N ASP A 171 -5.49 3.69 4.17
CA ASP A 171 -5.09 2.30 4.43
C ASP A 171 -3.57 2.10 4.36
N GLU A 172 -2.89 2.69 3.38
CA GLU A 172 -1.42 2.61 3.29
C GLU A 172 -0.73 3.41 4.39
N ILE A 173 -1.27 4.57 4.78
CA ILE A 173 -0.78 5.38 5.91
C ILE A 173 -0.92 4.59 7.22
N THR A 174 -2.11 4.07 7.53
CA THR A 174 -2.38 3.35 8.78
C THR A 174 -1.60 2.05 8.86
N THR A 175 -1.58 1.25 7.78
CA THR A 175 -0.83 0.00 7.71
C THR A 175 0.66 0.25 7.92
N ALA A 176 1.27 1.19 7.19
CA ALA A 176 2.69 1.48 7.33
C ALA A 176 3.05 2.03 8.72
N ALA A 177 2.20 2.86 9.31
CA ALA A 177 2.40 3.37 10.66
C ALA A 177 2.36 2.24 11.72
N LEU A 178 1.48 1.25 11.54
CA LEU A 178 1.34 0.11 12.45
C LEU A 178 2.42 -0.95 12.28
N LEU A 179 3.07 -1.02 11.12
CA LEU A 179 4.17 -1.96 10.86
C LEU A 179 5.51 -1.51 11.43
N LYS A 180 5.65 -0.25 11.84
CA LYS A 180 6.92 0.24 12.43
C LYS A 180 7.44 -0.65 13.58
N PRO A 181 6.63 -1.07 14.57
CA PRO A 181 7.11 -1.91 15.67
C PRO A 181 7.49 -3.34 15.27
N THR A 182 7.14 -3.79 14.06
CA THR A 182 7.45 -5.15 13.58
C THR A 182 8.69 -5.20 12.69
N LEU A 183 9.14 -4.04 12.18
CA LEU A 183 10.33 -3.91 11.35
C LEU A 183 11.57 -3.71 12.23
N ASP A 184 12.66 -4.44 11.96
CA ASP A 184 13.96 -4.20 12.59
C ASP A 184 14.59 -2.92 12.01
N ILE A 185 14.25 -1.76 12.59
CA ILE A 185 14.68 -0.44 12.11
C ILE A 185 16.18 -0.19 12.38
N HIS A 186 16.84 -1.08 13.14
CA HIS A 186 18.26 -0.96 13.47
C HIS A 186 19.19 -0.95 12.22
N ASP A 187 18.77 -1.54 11.10
CA ASP A 187 19.56 -1.56 9.87
C ASP A 187 19.42 -0.28 9.01
N LEU A 188 18.28 0.43 9.07
CA LEU A 188 18.00 1.55 8.17
C LEU A 188 18.69 2.85 8.58
N ASN A 189 18.98 3.02 9.88
CA ASN A 189 19.74 4.17 10.38
C ASN A 189 21.24 4.10 10.02
N ARG A 190 21.75 2.93 9.62
CA ARG A 190 23.16 2.76 9.22
C ARG A 190 23.42 3.21 7.79
N ILE A 191 22.41 3.19 6.92
CA ILE A 191 22.55 3.58 5.51
C ILE A 191 22.65 5.10 5.36
N ASP A 192 22.00 5.87 6.24
CA ASP A 192 22.04 7.34 6.19
C ASP A 192 23.27 7.94 6.94
N GLN A 193 24.17 7.11 7.49
CA GLN A 193 25.37 7.54 8.23
C GLN A 193 26.71 7.19 7.56
N ASN A 194 26.74 6.79 6.29
CA ASN A 194 27.99 6.60 5.56
C ASN A 194 28.25 7.74 4.55
N PRO A 195 29.01 8.80 4.90
CA PRO A 195 29.41 9.86 3.99
C PRO A 195 30.72 9.52 3.25
N GLN A 196 30.79 8.37 2.58
CA GLN A 196 31.90 8.05 1.68
C GLN A 196 31.42 7.45 0.37
N ALA A 197 30.98 8.34 -0.52
CA ALA A 197 31.13 8.21 -1.96
C ALA A 197 31.32 9.62 -2.53
N THR A 198 32.49 10.20 -2.29
CA THR A 198 32.98 11.39 -2.97
C THR A 198 33.24 11.04 -4.43
N HIS A 199 32.26 11.21 -5.30
CA HIS A 199 32.55 11.35 -6.73
C HIS A 199 32.97 12.80 -6.96
N ILE A 200 34.27 12.93 -7.22
CA ILE A 200 34.96 14.11 -7.71
C ILE A 200 34.22 14.59 -8.96
N VAL A 201 33.55 15.73 -8.86
CA VAL A 201 33.14 16.53 -10.02
C VAL A 201 34.29 17.51 -10.26
N GLU A 202 35.14 17.22 -11.24
CA GLU A 202 36.02 18.24 -11.79
C GLU A 202 35.20 19.24 -12.63
N PRO A 203 35.48 20.55 -12.53
CA PRO A 203 34.72 21.57 -13.22
C PRO A 203 35.13 21.66 -14.70
N ILE A 204 34.19 21.44 -15.62
CA ILE A 204 34.35 21.78 -17.04
C ILE A 204 34.14 23.29 -17.21
N ASN A 205 35.24 24.01 -17.45
CA ASN A 205 35.24 25.37 -17.97
C ASN A 205 35.37 25.33 -19.51
N THR A 206 34.54 26.12 -20.16
CA THR A 206 34.40 26.29 -21.61
C THR A 206 35.68 26.81 -22.27
N GLN A 207 36.17 26.12 -23.30
CA GLN A 207 36.85 26.76 -24.43
C GLN A 207 36.39 26.12 -25.74
N GLU A 208 35.88 26.99 -26.60
CA GLU A 208 35.33 26.73 -27.92
C GLU A 208 36.43 26.85 -28.98
N LYS A 209 36.22 26.12 -30.10
CA LYS A 209 36.73 26.33 -31.49
C LYS A 209 37.95 25.49 -31.94
N PRO A 210 38.10 25.17 -33.25
CA PRO A 210 37.16 24.67 -34.26
C PRO A 210 37.56 23.28 -34.84
N ILE A 211 36.58 22.70 -35.55
CA ILE A 211 36.58 21.46 -36.35
C ILE A 211 37.56 21.52 -37.54
N GLU A 212 38.31 20.43 -37.78
CA GLU A 212 38.69 19.97 -39.13
C GLU A 212 38.71 18.42 -39.15
N PRO A 213 38.22 17.75 -40.22
CA PRO A 213 37.99 16.30 -40.25
C PRO A 213 38.99 15.55 -41.15
N GLU A 214 39.41 14.34 -40.74
CA GLU A 214 39.99 13.26 -41.56
C GLU A 214 40.39 12.13 -40.57
N ASP A 215 40.36 10.83 -40.83
CA ASP A 215 39.93 10.01 -41.95
C ASP A 215 39.80 8.56 -41.41
N LYS A 216 39.21 7.69 -42.23
CA LYS A 216 38.88 6.26 -42.02
C LYS A 216 40.04 5.39 -41.48
N LYS A 217 39.69 4.33 -40.73
CA LYS A 217 39.79 2.93 -41.21
C LYS A 217 39.33 1.90 -40.17
N GLU A 218 38.48 0.99 -40.65
CA GLU A 218 38.26 -0.37 -40.15
C GLU A 218 39.59 -1.13 -40.06
N ASP A 219 39.73 -2.03 -39.09
CA ASP A 219 40.00 -3.42 -39.45
C ASP A 219 39.57 -4.41 -38.36
N LYS A 220 38.91 -5.48 -38.83
CA LYS A 220 38.58 -6.70 -38.12
C LYS A 220 39.85 -7.53 -37.89
N LYS A 221 39.92 -8.28 -36.79
CA LYS A 221 40.30 -9.71 -36.89
C LYS A 221 39.89 -10.55 -35.70
N GLU A 222 39.16 -11.60 -36.07
CA GLU A 222 38.75 -12.79 -35.35
C GLU A 222 39.91 -13.78 -35.08
N ASP A 223 39.62 -14.67 -34.12
CA ASP A 223 40.06 -16.05 -33.93
C ASP A 223 41.49 -16.39 -33.49
N LYS A 224 41.60 -17.05 -32.32
CA LYS A 224 41.70 -18.53 -32.23
C LYS A 224 41.83 -19.02 -30.78
N GLU A 225 40.87 -19.85 -30.38
CA GLU A 225 41.03 -21.23 -29.87
C GLU A 225 42.30 -21.57 -29.07
N ASN A 226 42.11 -22.07 -27.85
CA ASN A 226 42.85 -23.23 -27.33
C ASN A 226 42.11 -23.86 -26.14
N GLU A 227 41.59 -25.06 -26.40
CA GLU A 227 41.18 -26.07 -25.44
C GLU A 227 42.42 -26.73 -24.82
N ALA A 228 42.39 -26.94 -23.50
CA ALA A 228 43.20 -27.96 -22.83
C ALA A 228 42.52 -28.41 -21.52
N LEU A 229 41.87 -29.58 -21.64
CA LEU A 229 41.72 -30.69 -20.67
C LEU A 229 42.57 -30.57 -19.38
N ILE A 230 42.05 -30.90 -18.19
CA ILE A 230 42.30 -32.20 -17.53
C ILE A 230 41.44 -32.39 -16.25
N THR A 231 40.75 -33.54 -16.23
CA THR A 231 40.28 -34.41 -15.13
C THR A 231 39.47 -33.88 -13.94
N ALA A 232 38.25 -34.42 -13.82
CA ALA A 232 37.77 -35.00 -12.57
C ALA A 232 37.01 -36.29 -12.88
N ASP A 233 37.71 -37.41 -12.73
CA ASP A 233 37.18 -38.77 -12.77
C ASP A 233 36.90 -39.21 -11.32
N SER A 234 35.63 -39.49 -11.01
CA SER A 234 35.14 -40.35 -9.91
C SER A 234 33.74 -39.91 -9.47
N LEU A 235 32.70 -40.58 -9.97
CA LEU A 235 31.61 -41.18 -9.18
C LEU A 235 30.56 -41.78 -10.13
N GLU A 236 30.92 -42.84 -10.84
CA GLU A 236 29.94 -43.80 -11.36
C GLU A 236 29.89 -45.01 -10.44
N LYS A 237 28.73 -45.22 -9.82
CA LYS A 237 28.30 -46.56 -9.42
C LYS A 237 26.79 -46.69 -9.54
N GLU A 238 26.42 -47.54 -10.50
CA GLU A 238 25.18 -48.32 -10.64
C GLU A 238 23.85 -47.58 -10.82
N ILE A 239 23.45 -47.39 -12.08
CA ILE A 239 22.06 -47.65 -12.50
C ILE A 239 22.09 -48.49 -13.78
N MET A 240 21.60 -49.73 -13.66
CA MET A 240 21.38 -50.66 -14.77
C MET A 240 20.29 -50.13 -15.71
N ILE A 241 20.54 -50.29 -17.00
CA ILE A 241 19.64 -49.94 -18.11
C ILE A 241 18.47 -50.93 -18.14
N GLU A 242 17.26 -50.45 -17.83
CA GLU A 242 15.99 -51.10 -18.22
C GLU A 242 15.54 -50.55 -19.60
N PRO A 243 14.92 -51.35 -20.48
CA PRO A 243 14.56 -50.92 -21.84
C PRO A 243 13.43 -49.87 -21.87
N PRO A 244 13.32 -49.05 -22.93
CA PRO A 244 12.45 -47.87 -22.94
C PRO A 244 10.97 -48.27 -22.96
N LYS A 245 10.26 -48.02 -21.86
CA LYS A 245 8.79 -48.01 -21.85
C LYS A 245 8.28 -46.76 -22.56
N LYS A 246 7.37 -47.00 -23.52
CA LYS A 246 6.47 -46.05 -24.19
C LYS A 246 6.14 -44.83 -23.33
N GLN A 247 6.47 -43.64 -23.83
CA GLN A 247 6.02 -42.37 -23.27
C GLN A 247 4.48 -42.32 -23.28
N GLU A 248 3.91 -42.19 -22.08
CA GLU A 248 2.53 -41.79 -21.88
C GLU A 248 2.39 -40.27 -22.12
N PRO A 249 1.24 -39.77 -22.58
CA PRO A 249 1.06 -38.37 -22.95
C PRO A 249 1.30 -37.42 -21.78
N ILE A 250 2.02 -36.33 -22.05
CA ILE A 250 2.22 -35.19 -21.14
C ILE A 250 0.85 -34.68 -20.70
N GLN A 251 0.46 -34.96 -19.46
CA GLN A 251 -0.70 -34.33 -18.85
C GLN A 251 -0.38 -32.87 -18.56
N PRO A 252 -1.30 -31.92 -18.85
CA PRO A 252 -1.08 -30.51 -18.55
C PRO A 252 -0.96 -30.32 -17.03
N VAL A 253 0.20 -29.82 -16.59
CA VAL A 253 0.46 -29.43 -15.20
C VAL A 253 -0.58 -28.38 -14.81
N GLN A 254 -1.50 -28.74 -13.93
CA GLN A 254 -2.42 -27.79 -13.33
C GLN A 254 -1.61 -26.67 -12.67
N PRO A 255 -1.88 -25.39 -12.94
CA PRO A 255 -1.17 -24.30 -12.30
C PRO A 255 -1.48 -24.34 -10.80
N SER A 256 -0.49 -24.72 -9.99
CA SER A 256 -0.60 -24.61 -8.54
C SER A 256 -0.56 -23.13 -8.18
N SER A 257 -1.63 -22.62 -7.56
CA SER A 257 -1.61 -21.27 -7.00
C SER A 257 -0.72 -21.23 -5.76
N PRO A 258 0.01 -20.13 -5.51
CA PRO A 258 0.75 -19.96 -4.25
C PRO A 258 -0.21 -19.88 -3.06
N GLY A 259 0.31 -19.83 -1.84
CA GLY A 259 -0.52 -19.79 -0.64
C GLY A 259 -1.34 -18.50 -0.49
N PHE A 260 -1.20 -17.53 -1.40
CA PHE A 260 -1.89 -16.23 -1.39
C PHE A 260 -2.84 -16.08 -2.56
N ASP A 261 -3.77 -15.15 -2.39
CA ASP A 261 -4.67 -14.69 -3.42
C ASP A 261 -3.93 -13.82 -4.44
N CYS A 262 -3.62 -14.41 -5.59
CA CYS A 262 -2.96 -13.74 -6.70
C CYS A 262 -3.72 -12.51 -7.23
N SER A 263 -5.04 -12.40 -7.02
CA SER A 263 -5.79 -11.21 -7.42
C SER A 263 -5.44 -9.96 -6.61
N LYS A 264 -4.75 -10.13 -5.47
CA LYS A 264 -4.33 -9.05 -4.56
C LYS A 264 -2.83 -8.77 -4.63
N ALA A 265 -2.09 -9.50 -5.46
CA ALA A 265 -0.65 -9.31 -5.59
C ALA A 265 -0.35 -7.98 -6.31
N THR A 266 0.27 -7.04 -5.59
CA THR A 266 0.68 -5.73 -6.15
C THR A 266 2.20 -5.56 -6.18
N LYS A 267 2.95 -6.41 -5.47
CA LYS A 267 4.40 -6.38 -5.46
C LYS A 267 4.96 -7.18 -6.64
N PRO A 268 6.01 -6.71 -7.34
CA PRO A 268 6.59 -7.42 -8.48
C PRO A 268 6.96 -8.88 -8.17
N THR A 269 7.50 -9.13 -6.97
CA THR A 269 7.83 -10.47 -6.47
C THR A 269 6.61 -11.37 -6.34
N ASP A 270 5.50 -10.87 -5.77
CA ASP A 270 4.30 -11.66 -5.56
C ASP A 270 3.60 -11.96 -6.89
N VAL A 271 3.59 -10.99 -7.82
CA VAL A 271 3.12 -11.19 -9.20
C VAL A 271 3.96 -12.29 -9.90
N THR A 272 5.29 -12.22 -9.76
CA THR A 272 6.20 -13.24 -10.34
C THR A 272 5.91 -14.64 -9.77
N ILE A 273 5.68 -14.75 -8.47
CA ILE A 273 5.34 -16.03 -7.83
C ILE A 273 3.98 -16.55 -8.34
N CYS A 274 3.01 -15.68 -8.58
CA CYS A 274 1.71 -16.05 -9.15
C CYS A 274 1.79 -16.54 -10.59
N GLU A 275 2.73 -16.01 -11.38
CA GLU A 275 2.92 -16.39 -12.78
C GLU A 275 3.78 -17.64 -12.96
N GLN A 276 4.56 -18.03 -11.94
CA GLN A 276 5.50 -19.15 -12.00
C GLN A 276 5.07 -20.31 -11.11
N SER A 277 4.60 -21.40 -11.72
CA SER A 277 4.13 -22.59 -10.99
C SER A 277 5.19 -23.21 -10.07
N SER A 278 6.47 -23.20 -10.49
CA SER A 278 7.59 -23.69 -9.68
C SER A 278 7.78 -22.88 -8.39
N LEU A 279 7.63 -21.55 -8.46
CA LEU A 279 7.70 -20.68 -7.28
C LEU A 279 6.48 -20.84 -6.39
N ALA A 280 5.29 -21.02 -6.96
CA ALA A 280 4.08 -21.30 -6.20
C ALA A 280 4.16 -22.63 -5.41
N ILE A 281 4.78 -23.67 -5.98
CA ILE A 281 5.06 -24.92 -5.26
C ILE A 281 6.02 -24.66 -4.08
N LEU A 282 7.11 -23.92 -4.32
CA LEU A 282 8.06 -23.57 -3.28
C LEU A 282 7.43 -22.72 -2.17
N ASP A 283 6.55 -21.78 -2.50
CA ASP A 283 5.81 -20.95 -1.54
C ASP A 283 4.94 -21.83 -0.63
N ASN A 284 4.15 -22.74 -1.22
CA ASN A 284 3.33 -23.68 -0.48
C ASN A 284 4.16 -24.62 0.41
N GLN A 285 5.29 -25.12 -0.10
CA GLN A 285 6.21 -25.96 0.68
C GLN A 285 6.82 -25.18 1.85
N ASN A 286 7.29 -23.96 1.60
CA ASN A 286 7.85 -23.08 2.60
C ASN A 286 6.84 -22.79 3.71
N MET A 287 5.61 -22.47 3.34
CA MET A 287 4.49 -22.24 4.27
C MET A 287 4.20 -23.46 5.15
N SER A 288 4.19 -24.66 4.54
CA SER A 288 3.93 -25.91 5.26
C SER A 288 4.99 -26.18 6.33
N ILE A 289 6.27 -26.00 6.01
CA ILE A 289 7.36 -26.20 6.97
C ILE A 289 7.42 -25.08 8.00
N TYR A 290 7.18 -23.83 7.60
CA TYR A 290 7.07 -22.68 8.50
C TYR A 290 6.04 -22.96 9.62
N LYS A 291 4.84 -23.45 9.27
CA LYS A 291 3.80 -23.76 10.25
C LYS A 291 4.27 -24.80 11.27
N LYS A 292 5.00 -25.83 10.83
CA LYS A 292 5.60 -26.84 11.72
C LYS A 292 6.66 -26.21 12.62
N ALA A 293 7.61 -25.46 12.06
CA ALA A 293 8.68 -24.80 12.81
C ALA A 293 8.13 -23.86 13.89
N LYS A 294 7.09 -23.07 13.55
CA LYS A 294 6.45 -22.14 14.47
C LYS A 294 5.87 -22.83 15.72
N THR A 295 5.33 -24.05 15.58
CA THR A 295 4.82 -24.81 16.73
C THR A 295 5.92 -25.30 17.67
N ILE A 296 7.15 -25.43 17.18
CA ILE A 296 8.30 -25.92 17.93
C ILE A 296 9.06 -24.77 18.60
N ASP A 297 9.45 -23.76 17.82
CA ASP A 297 10.13 -22.57 18.31
C ASP A 297 9.62 -21.33 17.56
N PRO A 298 8.62 -20.61 18.12
CA PRO A 298 8.05 -19.44 17.46
C PRO A 298 9.02 -18.26 17.40
N VAL A 299 10.01 -18.17 18.31
CA VAL A 299 10.96 -17.06 18.32
C VAL A 299 11.98 -17.24 17.21
N ALA A 300 12.65 -18.40 17.14
CA ALA A 300 13.61 -18.69 16.08
C ALA A 300 12.94 -18.69 14.70
N THR A 301 11.71 -19.23 14.61
CA THR A 301 10.96 -19.24 13.35
C THR A 301 10.64 -17.82 12.86
N LYS A 302 10.31 -16.91 13.78
CA LYS A 302 10.02 -15.51 13.44
C LYS A 302 11.25 -14.79 12.87
N GLU A 303 12.44 -15.05 13.41
CA GLU A 303 13.68 -14.44 12.90
C GLU A 303 14.03 -14.96 11.49
N VAL A 304 13.92 -16.27 11.25
CA VAL A 304 14.06 -16.84 9.89
C VAL A 304 13.05 -16.24 8.93
N TRP A 305 11.81 -16.06 9.39
CA TRP A 305 10.74 -15.47 8.60
C TRP A 305 11.04 -14.03 8.19
N LYS A 306 11.41 -13.17 9.15
CA LYS A 306 11.78 -11.79 8.87
C LYS A 306 12.86 -11.70 7.80
N ASP A 307 13.93 -12.47 7.95
CA ASP A 307 15.01 -12.50 6.96
C ASP A 307 14.49 -12.98 5.60
N SER A 308 13.77 -14.10 5.56
CA SER A 308 13.26 -14.66 4.30
C SER A 308 12.39 -13.66 3.54
N ILE A 309 11.55 -12.89 4.24
CA ILE A 309 10.69 -11.87 3.63
C ILE A 309 11.51 -10.70 3.10
N LYS A 310 12.49 -10.21 3.88
CA LYS A 310 13.40 -9.13 3.48
C LYS A 310 14.12 -9.48 2.18
N TYR A 311 14.75 -10.66 2.12
CA TYR A 311 15.53 -11.06 0.95
C TYR A 311 14.64 -11.47 -0.24
N LYS A 312 13.49 -12.12 -0.01
CA LYS A 312 12.54 -12.48 -1.09
C LYS A 312 12.10 -11.24 -1.86
N TYR A 313 11.70 -10.17 -1.16
CA TYR A 313 11.26 -8.93 -1.81
C TYR A 313 12.40 -8.10 -2.41
N ALA A 314 13.64 -8.30 -1.96
CA ALA A 314 14.80 -7.68 -2.60
C ALA A 314 15.07 -8.26 -4.00
N CYS A 315 14.64 -9.50 -4.28
CA CYS A 315 14.80 -10.15 -5.60
C CYS A 315 13.99 -9.49 -6.73
N GLY A 316 12.97 -8.67 -6.43
CA GLY A 316 12.10 -8.12 -7.47
C GLY A 316 11.40 -9.23 -8.25
N THR A 317 11.68 -9.35 -9.55
CA THR A 317 11.12 -10.38 -10.45
C THR A 317 12.10 -11.51 -10.81
N ASP A 318 13.26 -11.57 -10.16
CA ASP A 318 14.27 -12.60 -10.41
C ASP A 318 13.80 -13.96 -9.85
N VAL A 319 13.44 -14.88 -10.74
CA VAL A 319 12.88 -16.20 -10.40
C VAL A 319 13.88 -17.06 -9.63
N ASP A 320 15.15 -17.05 -10.03
CA ASP A 320 16.18 -17.89 -9.40
C ASP A 320 16.54 -17.36 -8.01
N CYS A 321 16.62 -16.03 -7.86
CA CYS A 321 16.78 -15.39 -6.56
C CYS A 321 15.63 -15.76 -5.62
N ILE A 322 14.38 -15.62 -6.06
CA ILE A 322 13.19 -15.96 -5.24
C ILE A 322 13.24 -17.45 -4.84
N ALA A 323 13.56 -18.34 -5.78
CA ALA A 323 13.67 -19.77 -5.52
C ALA A 323 14.77 -20.09 -4.50
N ASP A 324 15.94 -19.43 -4.57
CA ASP A 324 17.03 -19.61 -3.60
C ASP A 324 16.61 -19.18 -2.20
N ILE A 325 15.93 -18.04 -2.07
CA ILE A 325 15.41 -17.58 -0.77
C ILE A 325 14.42 -18.58 -0.19
N TYR A 326 13.50 -19.13 -0.99
CA TYR A 326 12.59 -20.17 -0.53
C TYR A 326 13.32 -21.44 -0.07
N LYS A 327 14.33 -21.90 -0.82
CA LYS A 327 15.12 -23.08 -0.45
C LYS A 327 15.86 -22.86 0.87
N LYS A 328 16.50 -21.70 1.04
CA LYS A 328 17.17 -21.30 2.29
C LYS A 328 16.21 -21.26 3.47
N SER A 329 15.03 -20.64 3.31
CA SER A 329 14.04 -20.57 4.38
C SER A 329 13.47 -21.94 4.73
N ILE A 330 13.16 -22.78 3.72
CA ILE A 330 12.73 -24.18 3.93
C ILE A 330 13.77 -24.96 4.74
N GLN A 331 15.06 -24.83 4.43
CA GLN A 331 16.12 -25.50 5.17
C GLN A 331 16.18 -25.03 6.63
N ARG A 332 16.12 -23.71 6.87
CA ARG A 332 16.13 -23.13 8.22
C ARG A 332 14.91 -23.56 9.03
N TYR A 333 13.71 -23.51 8.46
CA TYR A 333 12.50 -24.00 9.14
C TYR A 333 12.54 -25.51 9.38
N THR A 334 13.06 -26.29 8.44
CA THR A 334 13.23 -27.74 8.61
C THR A 334 14.17 -28.06 9.77
N CYS A 335 15.22 -27.25 9.95
CA CYS A 335 16.11 -27.41 11.08
C CYS A 335 15.40 -27.17 12.42
N ILE A 336 14.65 -26.07 12.52
CA ILE A 336 13.86 -25.72 13.71
C ILE A 336 12.80 -26.80 14.00
N ALA A 337 12.02 -27.19 12.99
CA ALA A 337 10.93 -28.16 13.12
C ALA A 337 11.40 -29.54 13.58
N ASN A 338 12.66 -29.89 13.34
CA ASN A 338 13.26 -31.16 13.74
C ASN A 338 14.06 -31.07 15.06
N GLN A 339 14.06 -29.92 15.75
CA GLN A 339 14.83 -29.69 16.98
C GLN A 339 16.33 -30.02 16.85
N LYS A 340 16.89 -29.89 15.65
CA LYS A 340 18.31 -30.15 15.40
C LYS A 340 19.14 -28.90 15.70
N ASN A 341 20.40 -29.10 16.08
CA ASN A 341 21.33 -27.99 16.31
C ASN A 341 21.68 -27.33 14.95
N CYS A 342 21.16 -26.13 14.70
CA CYS A 342 21.19 -25.46 13.39
C CYS A 342 22.50 -24.74 13.04
N VAL A 343 23.64 -25.26 13.52
CA VAL A 343 24.94 -24.56 13.46
C VAL A 343 25.48 -24.41 12.03
N ASN A 344 24.96 -25.19 11.07
CA ASN A 344 25.46 -25.24 9.68
C ASN A 344 24.45 -24.78 8.63
N VAL A 345 23.38 -24.07 8.99
CA VAL A 345 22.43 -23.57 7.97
C VAL A 345 22.94 -22.22 7.43
N ALA A 346 23.07 -22.12 6.11
CA ALA A 346 23.60 -20.92 5.46
C ALA A 346 22.77 -19.66 5.82
N PRO A 347 23.42 -18.51 6.05
CA PRO A 347 22.73 -17.23 6.17
C PRO A 347 22.06 -16.85 4.84
N PHE A 348 21.13 -15.90 4.90
CA PHE A 348 20.42 -15.42 3.73
C PHE A 348 21.31 -14.62 2.77
#